data_AF-A0A432HA12-F1
#
_entry.id   AF-A0A432HA12-F1
#
_cell.length_a   1.000
_cell.length_b   1.000
_cell.length_c   1.000
_cell.angle_alpha   90.00
_cell.angle_beta   90.00
_cell.angle_gamma   90.00
#
_symmetry.space_group_name_H-M   'P 1'
#
loop_
_entity.id
_entity.type
_entity.pdbx_description
1 polymer ?
#
loop_
_entity_poly.entity_id
_entity_poly.type
_entity_poly.pdbx_seq_one_letter_code
_entity_poly.pdbx_strand_id
1 'polypeptide(L)'
;MIAQQTAGNSRAPLLAYDGDCSMCIRSIRSLEMLGLLEGIETQPAALVAGDDRELLDSYRRSGEIVLLDAQRQNVLTGAAAFRWLLQRRLPRLLGALLDIAPLFGLMCIGYRFIAAWRRLISPPQTPPDPTFPEPEWVARYRVGGSVVLLALALWLLSSVVGFPSPDPDDSTGLAISGGLLLLVSSALIPMLARTGRKVDTLATLVGAIFVSTILMAILLLTRKIIFPEEFAQLRPTLETSLAMMCGSLLLIRSQHWLDGSAEQSKSSEIRRPLSAASKRGRISVLIFIQIACQVWITFLFGLL
;
A
#
# COMPACT_ATOMS: atom_id res chain seq x y z
N MET A 1 31.27 37.35 33.33
CA MET A 1 31.17 35.90 33.11
C MET A 1 30.55 35.67 31.74
N ILE A 2 31.40 35.44 30.74
CA ILE A 2 30.96 35.11 29.39
C ILE A 2 30.62 33.63 29.42
N ALA A 3 29.34 33.28 29.26
CA ALA A 3 28.92 31.90 29.13
C ALA A 3 29.63 31.30 27.92
N GLN A 4 30.53 30.35 28.16
CA GLN A 4 31.07 29.47 27.14
C GLN A 4 29.88 28.74 26.50
N GLN A 5 29.47 29.19 25.31
CA GLN A 5 28.74 28.34 24.39
C GLN A 5 29.67 27.17 24.10
N THR A 6 29.38 26.03 24.72
CA THR A 6 29.92 24.74 24.31
C THR A 6 29.72 24.65 22.80
N ALA A 7 30.83 24.55 22.07
CA ALA A 7 30.82 24.23 20.65
C ALA A 7 30.13 22.88 20.53
N GLY A 8 28.81 22.91 20.30
CA GLY A 8 28.01 21.72 20.10
C GLY A 8 28.56 21.05 18.86
N ASN A 9 29.03 19.80 19.01
CA ASN A 9 29.39 18.94 17.90
C ASN A 9 28.20 18.87 16.94
N SER A 10 28.22 19.72 15.91
CA SER A 10 27.22 19.75 14.85
C SER A 10 27.30 18.42 14.10
N ARG A 11 26.41 17.49 14.44
CA ARG A 11 26.26 16.22 13.73
C ARG A 11 25.54 16.48 12.41
N ALA A 12 25.71 15.59 11.43
CA ALA A 12 24.87 15.63 10.25
C ALA A 12 23.41 15.29 10.62
N PRO A 13 22.41 15.85 9.91
CA PRO A 13 21.02 15.38 10.02
C PRO A 13 20.95 13.87 9.71
N LEU A 14 20.13 13.14 10.45
CA LEU A 14 19.98 11.68 10.30
C LEU A 14 18.58 11.35 9.80
N LEU A 15 18.49 10.71 8.64
CA LEU A 15 17.27 10.14 8.09
C LEU A 15 17.19 8.64 8.39
N ALA A 16 16.37 8.29 9.37
CA ALA A 16 16.06 6.91 9.74
C ALA A 16 14.91 6.35 8.91
N TYR A 17 15.07 5.14 8.38
CA TYR A 17 14.06 4.45 7.58
C TYR A 17 13.84 2.99 7.99
N ASP A 18 12.75 2.41 7.52
CA ASP A 18 12.39 1.00 7.76
C ASP A 18 13.27 0.07 6.89
N GLY A 19 14.33 -0.48 7.49
CA GLY A 19 15.31 -1.34 6.83
C GLY A 19 14.76 -2.70 6.37
N ASP A 20 13.63 -3.15 6.93
CA ASP A 20 12.98 -4.41 6.54
C ASP A 20 12.04 -4.23 5.34
N CYS A 21 11.77 -2.97 4.94
CA CYS A 21 10.87 -2.65 3.85
C CYS A 21 11.64 -2.39 2.55
N SER A 22 11.53 -3.32 1.58
CA SER A 22 12.22 -3.18 0.29
C SER A 22 11.82 -1.93 -0.49
N MET A 23 10.56 -1.48 -0.34
CA MET A 23 10.09 -0.22 -0.89
C MET A 23 10.82 0.97 -0.25
N CYS A 24 10.94 1.02 1.08
CA CYS A 24 11.68 2.09 1.77
C CYS A 24 13.15 2.12 1.34
N ILE A 25 13.82 0.96 1.29
CA ILE A 25 15.22 0.87 0.83
C ILE A 25 15.36 1.41 -0.59
N ARG A 26 14.47 1.01 -1.51
CA ARG A 26 14.50 1.50 -2.90
C ARG A 26 14.23 3.00 -2.96
N SER A 27 13.26 3.50 -2.21
CA SER A 27 12.96 4.94 -2.14
C SER A 27 14.17 5.74 -1.64
N ILE A 28 14.85 5.29 -0.59
CA ILE A 28 16.08 5.95 -0.11
C ILE A 28 17.15 5.96 -1.19
N ARG A 29 17.44 4.83 -1.84
CA ARG A 29 18.41 4.78 -2.96
C ARG A 29 18.02 5.72 -4.11
N SER A 30 16.74 5.81 -4.44
CA SER A 30 16.25 6.76 -5.45
C SER A 30 16.51 8.21 -5.02
N LEU A 31 16.27 8.55 -3.76
CA LEU A 31 16.56 9.89 -3.24
C LEU A 31 18.07 10.18 -3.23
N GLU A 32 18.91 9.20 -2.93
CA GLU A 32 20.37 9.30 -3.02
C GLU A 32 20.83 9.56 -4.46
N MET A 33 20.32 8.78 -5.43
CA MET A 33 20.64 8.95 -6.86
C MET A 33 20.20 10.32 -7.41
N LEU A 34 19.11 10.88 -6.88
CA LEU A 34 18.64 12.23 -7.21
C LEU A 34 19.43 13.34 -6.47
N GLY A 35 20.42 12.98 -5.65
CA GLY A 35 21.19 13.90 -4.82
C GLY A 35 20.41 14.49 -3.64
N LEU A 36 19.16 14.10 -3.42
CA LEU A 36 18.31 14.71 -2.39
C LEU A 36 18.81 14.48 -0.95
N LEU A 37 19.70 13.51 -0.76
CA LEU A 37 20.26 13.12 0.54
C LEU A 37 21.72 13.58 0.78
N GLU A 38 22.29 14.40 -0.09
CA GLU A 38 23.68 14.89 0.08
C GLU A 38 23.84 15.65 1.41
N GLY A 39 24.84 15.26 2.22
CA GLY A 39 25.06 15.83 3.55
C GLY A 39 23.95 15.47 4.56
N ILE A 40 23.28 14.34 4.38
CA ILE A 40 22.35 13.73 5.34
C ILE A 40 22.84 12.29 5.56
N GLU A 41 23.00 11.89 6.81
CA GLU A 41 23.26 10.50 7.14
C GLU A 41 21.98 9.69 6.95
N THR A 42 22.05 8.55 6.26
CA THR A 42 20.92 7.64 6.11
C THR A 42 21.20 6.33 6.84
N GLN A 43 20.26 5.88 7.66
CA GLN A 43 20.45 4.64 8.42
C GLN A 43 19.15 3.86 8.59
N PRO A 44 19.17 2.52 8.47
CA PRO A 44 18.07 1.70 8.96
C PRO A 44 17.81 1.97 10.44
N ALA A 45 16.54 2.18 10.81
CA ALA A 45 16.17 2.51 12.18
C ALA A 45 16.61 1.45 13.22
N ALA A 46 16.77 0.19 12.79
CA ALA A 46 17.25 -0.91 13.63
C ALA A 46 18.76 -0.84 13.96
N LEU A 47 19.53 -0.08 13.18
CA LEU A 47 20.98 0.08 13.36
C LEU A 47 21.35 1.36 14.11
N VAL A 48 20.37 2.23 14.39
CA VAL A 48 20.61 3.45 15.17
C VAL A 48 20.79 3.08 16.64
N ALA A 49 21.81 3.65 17.29
CA ALA A 49 22.21 3.33 18.66
C ALA A 49 22.27 4.59 19.54
N GLY A 50 22.33 4.40 20.87
CA GLY A 50 22.46 5.48 21.85
C GLY A 50 21.21 6.37 21.95
N ASP A 51 21.40 7.64 22.32
CA ASP A 51 20.31 8.60 22.54
C ASP A 51 19.41 8.81 21.31
N ASP A 52 19.99 8.73 20.10
CA ASP A 52 19.25 8.84 18.84
C ASP A 52 18.23 7.69 18.71
N ARG A 53 18.51 6.50 19.28
CA ARG A 53 17.60 5.36 19.27
C ARG A 53 16.37 5.59 20.14
N GLU A 54 16.55 6.14 21.34
CA GLU A 54 15.44 6.44 22.25
C GLU A 54 14.49 7.48 21.63
N LEU A 55 15.07 8.53 21.06
CA LEU A 55 14.31 9.54 20.34
C LEU A 55 13.57 8.93 19.16
N LEU A 56 14.25 8.14 18.31
CA LEU A 56 13.62 7.46 17.18
C LEU A 56 12.50 6.52 17.61
N ASP A 57 12.65 5.75 18.68
CA ASP A 57 11.65 4.77 19.10
C ASP A 57 10.34 5.42 19.56
N SER A 58 10.41 6.64 20.11
CA SER A 58 9.21 7.44 20.42
C SER A 58 8.42 7.81 19.15
N TYR A 59 9.12 8.10 18.04
CA TYR A 59 8.52 8.49 16.75
C TYR A 59 8.35 7.33 15.77
N ARG A 60 9.03 6.19 15.94
CA ARG A 60 8.92 4.98 15.09
C ARG A 60 7.52 4.38 15.17
N ARG A 61 6.83 4.58 16.31
CA ARG A 61 5.39 4.31 16.48
C ARG A 61 4.50 5.05 15.50
N SER A 62 5.02 6.07 14.79
CA SER A 62 4.29 6.72 13.70
C SER A 62 4.15 5.83 12.47
N GLY A 63 5.04 4.84 12.25
CA GLY A 63 5.07 4.04 11.03
C GLY A 63 5.64 4.78 9.81
N GLU A 64 6.26 5.95 10.01
CA GLU A 64 6.76 6.83 8.95
C GLU A 64 8.30 6.87 8.95
N ILE A 65 8.91 7.49 7.93
CA ILE A 65 10.34 7.84 7.99
C ILE A 65 10.54 8.94 9.03
N VAL A 66 11.71 8.97 9.67
CA VAL A 66 12.02 9.96 10.71
C VAL A 66 13.31 10.66 10.35
N LEU A 67 13.29 11.99 10.32
CA LEU A 67 14.43 12.85 10.10
C LEU A 67 14.75 13.58 11.41
N LEU A 68 15.93 13.33 11.95
CA LEU A 68 16.49 14.06 13.08
C LEU A 68 17.36 15.20 12.54
N ASP A 69 17.17 16.40 13.05
CA ASP A 69 18.04 17.52 12.70
C ASP A 69 19.47 17.35 13.25
N ALA A 70 20.36 18.27 12.86
CA ALA A 70 21.77 18.27 13.25
C ALA A 70 21.99 18.39 14.77
N GLN A 71 21.04 19.01 15.48
CA GLN A 71 21.10 19.25 16.92
C GLN A 71 20.31 18.24 17.75
N ARG A 72 19.61 17.30 17.08
CA ARG A 72 18.67 16.34 17.69
C ARG A 72 17.54 17.01 18.49
N GLN A 73 17.19 18.25 18.17
CA GLN A 73 16.13 19.01 18.84
C GLN A 73 14.81 18.95 18.07
N ASN A 74 14.87 18.88 16.74
CA ASN A 74 13.69 18.78 15.89
C ASN A 74 13.61 17.40 15.25
N VAL A 75 12.44 16.79 15.37
CA VAL A 75 12.11 15.51 14.72
C VAL A 75 11.00 15.75 13.71
N LEU A 76 11.30 15.48 12.44
CA LEU A 76 10.32 15.53 11.37
C LEU A 76 9.95 14.10 10.97
N THR A 77 8.66 13.81 10.80
CA THR A 77 8.20 12.51 10.33
C THR A 77 7.48 12.60 9.00
N GLY A 78 7.51 11.50 8.26
CA GLY A 78 6.67 11.29 7.08
C GLY A 78 6.75 12.40 6.04
N ALA A 79 5.59 12.98 5.72
CA ALA A 79 5.49 14.06 4.74
C ALA A 79 6.24 15.33 5.17
N ALA A 80 6.37 15.62 6.46
CA ALA A 80 7.13 16.79 6.92
C ALA A 80 8.64 16.60 6.65
N ALA A 81 9.17 15.40 6.92
CA ALA A 81 10.55 15.05 6.56
C ALA A 81 10.77 15.11 5.04
N PHE A 82 9.82 14.57 4.26
CA PHE A 82 9.90 14.61 2.80
C PHE A 82 9.84 16.04 2.26
N ARG A 83 8.98 16.90 2.82
CA ARG A 83 8.90 18.33 2.48
C ARG A 83 10.24 19.01 2.70
N TRP A 84 10.84 18.79 3.88
CA TRP A 84 12.12 19.40 4.24
C TRP A 84 13.22 18.99 3.26
N LEU A 85 13.28 17.71 2.87
CA LEU A 85 14.22 17.20 1.87
C LEU A 85 14.05 17.91 0.51
N LEU A 86 12.80 18.06 0.06
CA LEU A 86 12.51 18.74 -1.21
C LEU A 86 12.86 20.24 -1.15
N GLN A 87 12.50 20.93 -0.06
CA GLN A 87 12.75 22.36 0.11
C GLN A 87 14.25 22.70 0.14
N ARG A 88 15.10 21.77 0.59
CA ARG A 88 16.56 21.94 0.57
C ARG A 88 17.14 21.99 -0.85
N ARG A 89 16.47 21.34 -1.81
CA ARG A 89 16.97 21.13 -3.17
C ARG A 89 16.24 21.94 -4.23
N LEU A 90 14.97 22.24 -4.00
CA LEU A 90 14.17 23.03 -4.92
C LEU A 90 14.54 24.52 -4.84
N PRO A 91 14.44 25.26 -5.96
CA PRO A 91 14.45 26.71 -5.94
C PRO A 91 13.42 27.27 -4.96
N ARG A 92 13.74 28.38 -4.28
CA ARG A 92 12.90 28.98 -3.22
C ARG A 92 11.42 29.12 -3.61
N LEU A 93 11.13 29.51 -4.85
CA LEU A 93 9.77 29.65 -5.36
C LEU A 93 9.00 28.32 -5.37
N LEU A 94 9.63 27.24 -5.85
CA LEU A 94 9.02 25.90 -5.87
C LEU A 94 8.93 25.30 -4.45
N GLY A 95 9.92 25.58 -3.60
CA GLY A 95 9.89 25.18 -2.19
C GLY A 95 8.74 25.84 -1.42
N ALA A 96 8.43 27.10 -1.71
CA ALA A 96 7.32 27.83 -1.09
C ALA A 96 5.94 27.26 -1.48
N LEU A 97 5.79 26.68 -2.68
CA LEU A 97 4.55 25.99 -3.04
C LEU A 97 4.25 24.83 -2.08
N LEU A 98 5.28 24.14 -1.58
CA LEU A 98 5.13 23.04 -0.61
C LEU A 98 4.66 23.51 0.78
N ASP A 99 4.71 24.82 1.07
CA ASP A 99 4.18 25.41 2.29
C ASP A 99 2.69 25.80 2.17
N ILE A 100 2.12 25.74 0.96
CA ILE A 100 0.69 26.00 0.75
C ILE A 100 -0.11 24.90 1.47
N ALA A 101 -0.86 25.29 2.50
CA ALA A 101 -1.57 24.39 3.40
C ALA A 101 -2.38 23.26 2.70
N PRO A 102 -3.21 23.52 1.67
CA PRO A 102 -3.93 22.44 0.99
C PRO A 102 -2.99 21.48 0.25
N LEU A 103 -1.90 21.98 -0.35
CA LEU A 103 -0.92 21.12 -1.04
C LEU A 103 -0.18 20.24 -0.03
N PHE A 104 0.28 20.82 1.09
CA PHE A 104 0.93 20.06 2.15
C PHE A 104 -0.02 19.03 2.76
N GLY A 105 -1.29 19.38 2.96
CA GLY A 105 -2.34 18.46 3.41
C GLY A 105 -2.51 17.27 2.46
N LEU A 106 -2.57 17.52 1.14
CA LEU A 106 -2.65 16.46 0.14
C LEU A 106 -1.41 15.55 0.18
N MET A 107 -0.22 16.13 0.34
CA MET A 107 1.03 15.38 0.46
C MET A 107 1.05 14.51 1.72
N CYS A 108 0.54 15.01 2.85
CA CYS A 108 0.37 14.24 4.08
C CYS A 108 -0.57 13.03 3.87
N ILE A 109 -1.72 13.24 3.21
CA ILE A 109 -2.67 12.17 2.90
C ILE A 109 -2.03 11.14 1.97
N GLY A 110 -1.40 11.57 0.88
CA GLY A 110 -0.75 10.70 -0.09
C GLY A 110 0.39 9.90 0.52
N TYR A 111 1.22 10.54 1.34
CA TYR A 111 2.30 9.87 2.06
C TYR A 111 1.77 8.79 3.00
N ARG A 112 0.77 9.12 3.83
CA ARG A 112 0.18 8.16 4.77
C ARG A 112 -0.52 7.02 4.07
N PHE A 113 -1.18 7.30 2.94
CA PHE A 113 -1.74 6.25 2.09
C PHE A 113 -0.64 5.29 1.63
N ILE A 114 0.44 5.78 1.04
CA ILE A 114 1.56 4.92 0.60
C ILE A 114 2.16 4.16 1.79
N ALA A 115 2.40 4.85 2.91
CA ALA A 115 2.98 4.23 4.11
C ALA A 115 2.09 3.11 4.68
N ALA A 116 0.76 3.27 4.68
CA ALA A 116 -0.16 2.24 5.12
C ALA A 116 -0.16 1.00 4.20
N TRP A 117 0.02 1.20 2.90
CA TRP A 117 -0.04 0.15 1.88
C TRP A 117 1.33 -0.49 1.57
N ARG A 118 2.46 0.13 1.95
CA ARG A 118 3.81 -0.32 1.58
C ARG A 118 4.12 -1.76 1.94
N ARG A 119 3.61 -2.25 3.08
CA ARG A 119 3.82 -3.63 3.56
C ARG A 119 2.92 -4.65 2.86
N LEU A 120 1.86 -4.21 2.18
CA LEU A 120 1.04 -5.07 1.32
C LEU A 120 1.68 -5.19 -0.08
N ILE A 121 2.19 -4.06 -0.59
CA ILE A 121 2.84 -3.97 -1.91
C ILE A 121 4.22 -4.66 -1.90
N SER A 122 4.99 -4.38 -0.85
CA SER A 122 6.34 -4.91 -0.62
C SER A 122 6.40 -5.52 0.78
N PRO A 123 5.87 -6.73 0.96
CA PRO A 123 5.90 -7.40 2.25
C PRO A 123 7.34 -7.58 2.75
N PRO A 124 7.60 -7.32 4.04
CA PRO A 124 8.93 -7.51 4.62
C PRO A 124 9.29 -9.00 4.65
N GLN A 125 10.58 -9.29 4.57
CA GLN A 125 11.09 -10.67 4.66
C GLN A 125 11.05 -11.19 6.10
N THR A 126 11.18 -10.29 7.05
CA THR A 126 11.15 -10.55 8.49
C THR A 126 9.76 -10.26 9.06
N PRO A 127 9.32 -11.01 10.08
CA PRO A 127 8.09 -10.66 10.79
C PRO A 127 8.19 -9.27 11.42
N PRO A 128 7.08 -8.55 11.51
CA PRO A 128 7.05 -7.29 12.24
C PRO A 128 7.39 -7.54 13.71
N ASP A 129 8.28 -6.69 14.23
CA ASP A 129 8.71 -6.72 15.61
C ASP A 129 7.50 -6.58 16.56
N PRO A 130 7.24 -7.56 17.43
CA PRO A 130 6.09 -7.53 18.34
C PRO A 130 6.18 -6.41 19.39
N THR A 131 7.36 -5.80 19.58
CA THR A 131 7.55 -4.65 20.48
C THR A 131 7.12 -3.32 19.85
N PHE A 132 6.95 -3.28 18.52
CA PHE A 132 6.51 -2.10 17.78
C PHE A 132 5.23 -2.40 16.99
N PRO A 133 4.05 -2.38 17.65
CA PRO A 133 2.79 -2.61 16.98
C PRO A 133 2.53 -1.56 15.90
N GLU A 134 1.81 -1.95 14.85
CA GLU A 134 1.40 -0.99 13.81
C GLU A 134 0.49 0.10 14.41
N PRO A 135 0.67 1.37 14.00
CA PRO A 135 -0.19 2.45 14.45
C PRO A 135 -1.64 2.23 13.98
N GLU A 136 -2.64 2.62 14.80
CA GLU A 136 -4.05 2.46 14.45
C GLU A 136 -4.46 3.17 13.15
N TRP A 137 -3.82 4.30 12.84
CA TRP A 137 -4.13 5.06 11.63
C TRP A 137 -3.87 4.24 10.35
N VAL A 138 -2.93 3.28 10.38
CA VAL A 138 -2.62 2.41 9.24
C VAL A 138 -3.87 1.62 8.82
N ALA A 139 -4.59 1.05 9.79
CA ALA A 139 -5.82 0.32 9.51
C ALA A 139 -6.90 1.23 8.90
N ARG A 140 -7.04 2.46 9.41
CA ARG A 140 -8.01 3.44 8.88
C ARG A 140 -7.70 3.81 7.43
N TYR A 141 -6.42 4.03 7.10
CA TYR A 141 -5.98 4.31 5.73
C TYR A 141 -6.11 3.11 4.79
N ARG A 142 -5.93 1.88 5.29
CA ARG A 142 -6.20 0.66 4.51
C ARG A 142 -7.67 0.51 4.17
N VAL A 143 -8.57 0.72 5.15
CA VAL A 143 -10.03 0.64 4.94
C VAL A 143 -10.52 1.77 4.03
N GLY A 144 -10.27 3.04 4.41
CA GLY A 144 -10.69 4.19 3.60
C GLY A 144 -10.06 4.17 2.21
N GLY A 145 -8.78 3.79 2.14
CA GLY A 145 -8.08 3.60 0.88
C GLY A 145 -8.68 2.51 0.00
N SER A 146 -9.14 1.40 0.59
CA SER A 146 -9.82 0.33 -0.16
C SER A 146 -11.11 0.83 -0.81
N VAL A 147 -11.90 1.64 -0.10
CA VAL A 147 -13.11 2.26 -0.66
C VAL A 147 -12.76 3.17 -1.84
N VAL A 148 -11.74 4.02 -1.68
CA VAL A 148 -11.29 4.93 -2.74
C VAL A 148 -10.76 4.16 -3.96
N LEU A 149 -9.96 3.10 -3.75
CA LEU A 149 -9.44 2.27 -4.85
C LEU A 149 -10.56 1.57 -5.62
N LEU A 150 -11.57 1.04 -4.95
CA LEU A 150 -12.72 0.43 -5.62
C LEU A 150 -13.50 1.47 -6.43
N ALA A 151 -13.79 2.64 -5.86
CA ALA A 151 -14.46 3.72 -6.57
C ALA A 151 -13.66 4.15 -7.80
N LEU A 152 -12.34 4.29 -7.67
CA LEU A 152 -11.45 4.65 -8.77
C LEU A 152 -11.39 3.57 -9.85
N ALA A 153 -11.37 2.28 -9.49
CA ALA A 153 -11.42 1.17 -10.45
C ALA A 153 -12.72 1.19 -11.26
N LEU A 154 -13.87 1.36 -10.60
CA LEU A 154 -15.17 1.42 -11.27
C LEU A 154 -15.29 2.65 -12.17
N TRP A 155 -14.84 3.81 -11.68
CA TRP A 155 -14.81 5.04 -12.47
C TRP A 155 -13.92 4.92 -13.71
N LEU A 156 -12.71 4.37 -13.54
CA LEU A 156 -11.75 4.20 -14.62
C LEU A 156 -12.23 3.19 -15.66
N LEU A 157 -12.91 2.11 -15.25
CA LEU A 157 -13.51 1.19 -16.21
C LEU A 157 -14.68 1.84 -16.97
N SER A 158 -15.49 2.63 -16.26
CA SER A 158 -16.61 3.38 -16.87
C SER A 158 -16.16 4.42 -17.88
N SER A 159 -15.00 5.04 -17.68
CA SER A 159 -14.46 6.01 -18.65
C SER A 159 -13.93 5.36 -19.93
N VAL A 160 -13.57 4.07 -19.87
CA VAL A 160 -13.05 3.30 -21.01
C VAL A 160 -14.17 2.63 -21.80
N VAL A 161 -15.08 1.96 -21.11
CA VAL A 161 -16.13 1.12 -21.71
C VAL A 161 -17.47 1.87 -21.86
N GLY A 162 -17.67 2.94 -21.08
CA GLY A 162 -18.96 3.60 -20.91
C GLY A 162 -19.62 3.19 -19.60
N PHE A 163 -20.72 3.85 -19.24
CA PHE A 163 -21.50 3.46 -18.07
C PHE A 163 -22.14 2.09 -18.30
N PRO A 164 -22.22 1.23 -17.26
CA PRO A 164 -22.98 0.00 -17.36
C PRO A 164 -24.41 0.36 -17.75
N SER A 165 -24.91 -0.16 -18.87
CA SER A 165 -26.30 0.05 -19.28
C SER A 165 -27.18 -0.80 -18.39
N PRO A 166 -28.01 -0.22 -17.51
CA PRO A 166 -28.99 -0.99 -16.78
C PRO A 166 -30.08 -1.37 -17.79
N ASP A 167 -29.97 -2.54 -18.40
CA ASP A 167 -31.14 -3.13 -19.03
C ASP A 167 -32.18 -3.32 -17.90
N PRO A 168 -33.38 -2.74 -17.98
CA PRO A 168 -34.35 -2.77 -16.88
C PRO A 168 -34.67 -4.19 -16.40
N ASP A 169 -34.61 -5.18 -17.29
CA ASP A 169 -34.84 -6.60 -16.99
C ASP A 169 -33.67 -7.27 -16.23
N ASP A 170 -32.46 -6.71 -16.28
CA ASP A 170 -31.24 -7.32 -15.72
C ASP A 170 -30.74 -6.62 -14.44
N SER A 171 -31.33 -5.48 -14.10
CA SER A 171 -31.03 -4.69 -12.88
C SER A 171 -31.16 -5.50 -11.58
N THR A 172 -32.08 -6.46 -11.54
CA THR A 172 -32.30 -7.36 -10.41
C THR A 172 -31.20 -8.43 -10.32
N GLY A 173 -30.77 -9.00 -11.44
CA GLY A 173 -29.62 -9.92 -11.50
C GLY A 173 -28.32 -9.25 -11.09
N LEU A 174 -28.15 -7.98 -11.47
CA LEU A 174 -27.02 -7.14 -11.09
C LEU A 174 -26.95 -6.86 -9.58
N ALA A 175 -28.09 -6.50 -8.99
CA ALA A 175 -28.20 -6.22 -7.56
C ALA A 175 -27.99 -7.50 -6.72
N ILE A 176 -28.53 -8.63 -7.16
CA ILE A 176 -28.38 -9.93 -6.48
C ILE A 176 -26.93 -10.42 -6.58
N SER A 177 -26.31 -10.34 -7.76
CA SER A 177 -24.92 -10.77 -7.96
C SER A 177 -23.92 -9.88 -7.22
N GLY A 178 -24.11 -8.56 -7.25
CA GLY A 178 -23.29 -7.61 -6.48
C GLY A 178 -23.48 -7.78 -4.97
N GLY A 179 -24.72 -7.97 -4.51
CA GLY A 179 -25.04 -8.26 -3.12
C GLY A 179 -24.42 -9.58 -2.64
N LEU A 180 -24.48 -10.63 -3.46
CA LEU A 180 -23.87 -11.93 -3.16
C LEU A 180 -22.33 -11.83 -3.12
N LEU A 181 -21.72 -11.09 -4.05
CA LEU A 181 -20.28 -10.87 -4.06
C LEU A 181 -19.82 -10.11 -2.81
N LEU A 182 -20.57 -9.08 -2.39
CA LEU A 182 -20.32 -8.33 -1.17
C LEU A 182 -20.55 -9.18 0.09
N LEU A 183 -21.57 -10.03 0.10
CA LEU A 183 -21.87 -10.93 1.21
C LEU A 183 -20.81 -12.04 1.34
N VAL A 184 -20.42 -12.66 0.22
CA VAL A 184 -19.35 -13.66 0.16
C VAL A 184 -18.03 -13.03 0.60
N SER A 185 -17.71 -11.82 0.12
CA SER A 185 -16.49 -11.12 0.53
C SER A 185 -16.51 -10.71 2.01
N SER A 186 -17.62 -10.16 2.50
CA SER A 186 -17.75 -9.70 3.89
C SER A 186 -17.85 -10.84 4.90
N ALA A 187 -18.34 -12.02 4.52
CA ALA A 187 -18.40 -13.21 5.38
C ALA A 187 -17.12 -14.07 5.31
N LEU A 188 -16.53 -14.25 4.12
CA LEU A 188 -15.29 -15.05 4.00
C LEU A 188 -14.07 -14.31 4.53
N ILE A 189 -13.94 -12.99 4.36
CA ILE A 189 -12.74 -12.29 4.83
C ILE A 189 -12.53 -12.45 6.35
N PRO A 190 -13.55 -12.31 7.22
CA PRO A 190 -13.43 -12.60 8.66
C PRO A 190 -13.10 -14.06 8.99
N MET A 191 -13.58 -15.02 8.19
CA MET A 191 -13.30 -16.46 8.38
C MET A 191 -11.89 -16.84 7.88
N LEU A 192 -11.41 -16.22 6.82
CA LEU A 192 -10.11 -16.49 6.20
C LEU A 192 -8.98 -15.71 6.88
N ALA A 193 -9.25 -14.53 7.43
CA ALA A 193 -8.23 -13.72 8.05
C ALA A 193 -7.86 -14.25 9.43
N ARG A 194 -6.56 -14.28 9.74
CA ARG A 194 -6.10 -14.48 11.11
C ARG A 194 -6.58 -13.33 12.00
N THR A 195 -6.75 -13.63 13.29
CA THR A 195 -7.00 -12.63 14.32
C THR A 195 -5.96 -11.51 14.21
N GLY A 196 -6.42 -10.25 14.15
CA GLY A 196 -5.55 -9.08 13.97
C GLY A 196 -5.11 -8.76 12.53
N ARG A 197 -5.44 -9.56 11.51
CA ARG A 197 -5.04 -9.33 10.10
C ARG A 197 -6.22 -9.22 9.12
N LYS A 198 -7.44 -8.99 9.64
CA LYS A 198 -8.66 -8.81 8.84
C LYS A 198 -8.53 -7.65 7.85
N VAL A 199 -8.07 -6.50 8.33
CA VAL A 199 -7.90 -5.29 7.52
C VAL A 199 -6.86 -5.49 6.42
N ASP A 200 -5.76 -6.20 6.72
CA ASP A 200 -4.71 -6.48 5.74
C ASP A 200 -5.21 -7.42 4.64
N THR A 201 -5.99 -8.42 5.03
CA THR A 201 -6.60 -9.38 4.09
C THR A 201 -7.57 -8.67 3.14
N LEU A 202 -8.42 -7.80 3.69
CA LEU A 202 -9.33 -6.95 2.90
C LEU A 202 -8.55 -6.05 1.94
N ALA A 203 -7.58 -5.29 2.46
CA ALA A 203 -6.83 -4.33 1.68
C ALA A 203 -6.01 -5.01 0.56
N THR A 204 -5.38 -6.16 0.82
CA THR A 204 -4.69 -6.92 -0.23
C THR A 204 -5.66 -7.42 -1.29
N LEU A 205 -6.83 -7.96 -0.91
CA LEU A 205 -7.84 -8.40 -1.88
C LEU A 205 -8.31 -7.24 -2.76
N VAL A 206 -8.62 -6.09 -2.16
CA VAL A 206 -9.03 -4.88 -2.89
C VAL A 206 -7.90 -4.38 -3.78
N GLY A 207 -6.66 -4.38 -3.30
CA GLY A 207 -5.48 -4.05 -4.10
C GLY A 207 -5.32 -4.97 -5.31
N ALA A 208 -5.58 -6.27 -5.15
CA ALA A 208 -5.52 -7.24 -6.25
C ALA A 208 -6.61 -6.99 -7.29
N ILE A 209 -7.84 -6.72 -6.85
CA ILE A 209 -8.95 -6.33 -7.72
C ILE A 209 -8.59 -5.04 -8.47
N PHE A 210 -8.11 -4.02 -7.77
CA PHE A 210 -7.74 -2.74 -8.36
C PHE A 210 -6.65 -2.87 -9.44
N VAL A 211 -5.58 -3.64 -9.16
CA VAL A 211 -4.50 -3.88 -10.14
C VAL A 211 -5.03 -4.62 -11.38
N SER A 212 -5.87 -5.63 -11.19
CA SER A 212 -6.51 -6.33 -12.30
C SER A 212 -7.39 -5.39 -13.12
N THR A 213 -8.22 -4.56 -12.49
CA THR A 213 -9.11 -3.63 -13.21
C THR A 213 -8.33 -2.55 -13.97
N ILE A 214 -7.25 -2.01 -13.40
CA ILE A 214 -6.36 -1.09 -14.12
C ILE A 214 -5.78 -1.76 -15.36
N LEU A 215 -5.23 -2.97 -15.22
CA LEU A 215 -4.62 -3.66 -16.35
C LEU A 215 -5.66 -3.95 -17.43
N MET A 216 -6.86 -4.39 -17.06
CA MET A 216 -7.97 -4.59 -17.98
C MET A 216 -8.31 -3.30 -18.75
N ALA A 217 -8.47 -2.18 -18.05
CA ALA A 217 -8.75 -0.90 -18.69
C ALA A 217 -7.63 -0.43 -19.62
N ILE A 218 -6.36 -0.64 -19.26
CA ILE A 218 -5.22 -0.36 -20.14
C ILE A 218 -5.26 -1.24 -21.39
N LEU A 219 -5.54 -2.54 -21.25
CA LEU A 219 -5.64 -3.47 -22.38
C LEU A 219 -6.79 -3.06 -23.32
N LEU A 220 -7.96 -2.71 -22.78
CA LEU A 220 -9.11 -2.22 -23.54
C LEU A 220 -8.82 -0.89 -24.26
N LEU A 221 -8.15 0.06 -23.59
CA LEU A 221 -7.71 1.31 -24.22
C LEU A 221 -6.71 1.06 -25.35
N THR A 222 -5.73 0.20 -25.09
CA THR A 222 -4.72 -0.18 -26.08
C THR A 222 -5.37 -0.83 -27.30
N ARG A 223 -6.36 -1.70 -27.06
CA ARG A 223 -7.16 -2.32 -28.10
C ARG A 223 -7.88 -1.29 -28.96
N LYS A 224 -8.58 -0.35 -28.34
CA LYS A 224 -9.33 0.72 -29.01
C LYS A 224 -8.44 1.63 -29.87
N ILE A 225 -7.18 1.82 -29.48
CA ILE A 225 -6.23 2.71 -30.18
C ILE A 225 -5.48 1.98 -31.29
N ILE A 226 -5.04 0.73 -31.07
CA ILE A 226 -4.05 0.07 -31.93
C ILE A 226 -4.69 -0.88 -32.96
N PHE A 227 -5.79 -1.57 -32.63
CA PHE A 227 -6.30 -2.66 -33.47
C PHE A 227 -7.54 -2.23 -34.26
N PRO A 228 -7.54 -2.36 -35.60
CA PRO A 228 -8.74 -2.16 -36.42
C PRO A 228 -9.81 -3.22 -36.10
N GLU A 229 -11.08 -2.88 -36.34
CA GLU A 229 -12.28 -3.65 -35.94
C GLU A 229 -12.26 -5.12 -36.35
N GLU A 230 -11.50 -5.49 -37.38
CA GLU A 230 -11.41 -6.86 -37.89
C GLU A 230 -10.79 -7.87 -36.89
N PHE A 231 -10.00 -7.41 -35.90
CA PHE A 231 -9.46 -8.27 -34.84
C PHE A 231 -10.34 -8.30 -33.57
N ALA A 232 -11.51 -7.65 -33.58
CA ALA A 232 -12.33 -7.43 -32.38
C ALA A 232 -12.98 -8.71 -31.81
N GLN A 233 -13.20 -9.75 -32.61
CA GLN A 233 -13.91 -10.94 -32.14
C GLN A 233 -13.06 -11.91 -31.32
N LEU A 234 -11.72 -11.82 -31.31
CA LEU A 234 -10.89 -12.93 -30.83
C LEU A 234 -10.23 -12.78 -29.44
N ARG A 235 -10.48 -11.73 -28.64
CA ARG A 235 -9.62 -11.49 -27.45
C ARG A 235 -10.17 -10.96 -26.11
N PRO A 236 -11.48 -10.75 -25.86
CA PRO A 236 -11.91 -10.24 -24.54
C PRO A 236 -11.57 -11.21 -23.38
N THR A 237 -11.63 -12.51 -23.63
CA THR A 237 -11.28 -13.56 -22.65
C THR A 237 -9.80 -13.56 -22.30
N LEU A 238 -8.91 -13.32 -23.27
CA LEU A 238 -7.46 -13.26 -23.05
C LEU A 238 -7.07 -12.03 -22.25
N GLU A 239 -7.63 -10.86 -22.60
CA GLU A 239 -7.38 -9.59 -21.89
C GLU A 239 -7.82 -9.69 -20.43
N THR A 240 -9.00 -10.24 -20.21
CA THR A 240 -9.55 -10.49 -18.87
C THR A 240 -8.69 -11.48 -18.08
N SER A 241 -8.26 -12.59 -18.70
CA SER A 241 -7.40 -13.59 -18.06
C SER A 241 -6.05 -12.98 -17.64
N LEU A 242 -5.42 -12.20 -18.52
CA LEU A 242 -4.14 -11.54 -18.22
C LEU A 242 -4.29 -10.53 -17.08
N ALA A 243 -5.38 -9.75 -17.08
CA ALA A 243 -5.72 -8.85 -15.99
C ALA A 243 -5.87 -9.58 -14.64
N MET A 244 -6.62 -10.70 -14.62
CA MET A 244 -6.79 -11.52 -13.41
C MET A 244 -5.47 -12.11 -12.90
N MET A 245 -4.57 -12.54 -13.80
CA MET A 245 -3.26 -13.08 -13.42
C MET A 245 -2.43 -12.06 -12.62
N CYS A 246 -2.44 -10.78 -12.99
CA CYS A 246 -1.71 -9.74 -12.26
C CYS A 246 -2.22 -9.54 -10.82
N GLY A 247 -3.53 -9.54 -10.60
CA GLY A 247 -4.12 -9.48 -9.26
C GLY A 247 -3.75 -10.70 -8.43
N SER A 248 -3.80 -11.90 -9.03
CA SER A 248 -3.38 -13.14 -8.39
C SER A 248 -1.91 -13.14 -7.99
N LEU A 249 -1.01 -12.58 -8.81
CA LEU A 249 0.41 -12.44 -8.47
C LEU A 249 0.62 -11.52 -7.25
N LEU A 250 -0.18 -10.46 -7.09
CA LEU A 250 -0.13 -9.62 -5.89
C LEU A 250 -0.53 -10.40 -4.64
N LEU A 251 -1.61 -11.20 -4.71
CA LEU A 251 -2.05 -12.06 -3.60
C LEU A 251 -0.96 -13.06 -3.21
N ILE A 252 -0.35 -13.74 -4.18
CA ILE A 252 0.75 -14.70 -3.94
C ILE A 252 1.93 -14.00 -3.28
N ARG A 253 2.33 -12.81 -3.77
CA ARG A 253 3.43 -12.04 -3.16
C ARG A 253 3.13 -11.66 -1.71
N SER A 254 1.89 -11.27 -1.42
CA SER A 254 1.47 -10.87 -0.07
C SER A 254 1.29 -12.03 0.91
N GLN A 255 1.36 -13.28 0.45
CA GLN A 255 1.07 -14.46 1.26
C GLN A 255 1.87 -14.51 2.56
N HIS A 256 3.18 -14.28 2.49
CA HIS A 256 4.05 -14.32 3.65
C HIS A 256 3.65 -13.30 4.72
N TRP A 257 3.16 -12.13 4.31
CA TRP A 257 2.66 -11.10 5.21
C TRP A 257 1.30 -11.47 5.84
N LEU A 258 0.36 -11.93 5.01
CA LEU A 258 -0.97 -12.35 5.45
C LEU A 258 -0.97 -13.59 6.36
N ASP A 259 0.07 -14.41 6.26
CA ASP A 259 0.26 -15.57 7.12
C ASP A 259 0.84 -15.24 8.50
N GLY A 260 1.29 -14.00 8.75
CA GLY A 260 1.65 -13.47 10.06
C GLY A 260 2.59 -14.36 10.88
N SER A 261 3.89 -14.07 10.89
CA SER A 261 4.87 -14.80 11.72
C SER A 261 4.92 -14.35 13.20
N ALA A 262 4.11 -13.37 13.63
CA ALA A 262 4.30 -12.70 14.92
C ALA A 262 3.50 -13.24 16.12
N GLU A 263 2.51 -14.13 15.93
CA GLU A 263 1.77 -14.70 17.09
C GLU A 263 2.48 -15.87 17.78
N GLN A 264 3.63 -16.31 17.25
CA GLN A 264 4.40 -17.41 17.85
C GLN A 264 5.18 -17.03 19.12
N SER A 265 5.30 -15.74 19.49
CA SER A 265 6.20 -15.33 20.58
C SER A 265 5.53 -15.05 21.93
N LYS A 266 4.18 -15.01 22.03
CA LYS A 266 3.50 -14.69 23.30
C LYS A 266 2.52 -15.75 23.81
N SER A 267 2.20 -16.76 23.01
CA SER A 267 1.38 -17.90 23.43
C SER A 267 2.17 -19.18 23.19
N SER A 268 3.00 -19.54 24.16
CA SER A 268 3.65 -20.85 24.26
C SER A 268 2.65 -21.99 24.57
N GLU A 269 1.35 -21.71 24.60
CA GLU A 269 0.31 -22.73 24.71
C GLU A 269 -0.13 -23.23 23.33
N ILE A 270 0.57 -24.28 22.88
CA ILE A 270 0.01 -25.41 22.12
C ILE A 270 -0.95 -25.00 20.97
N ARG A 271 -0.53 -24.11 20.07
CA ARG A 271 -1.14 -24.04 18.73
C ARG A 271 -0.22 -24.67 17.72
N ARG A 272 -0.61 -25.85 17.24
CA ARG A 272 0.06 -26.58 16.17
C ARG A 272 0.30 -25.62 15.00
N PRO A 273 1.53 -25.55 14.45
CA PRO A 273 1.77 -24.76 13.25
C PRO A 273 0.79 -25.21 12.17
N LEU A 274 0.04 -24.26 11.60
CA LEU A 274 -0.84 -24.54 10.46
C LEU A 274 -0.01 -25.22 9.37
N SER A 275 -0.47 -26.38 8.92
CA SER A 275 0.20 -27.14 7.86
C SER A 275 0.36 -26.25 6.62
N ALA A 276 1.42 -26.48 5.83
CA ALA A 276 1.62 -25.75 4.57
C ALA A 276 0.40 -25.82 3.63
N ALA A 277 -0.40 -26.89 3.75
CA ALA A 277 -1.67 -27.06 3.05
C ALA A 277 -2.72 -25.98 3.41
N SER A 278 -2.82 -25.59 4.69
CA SER A 278 -3.76 -24.54 5.12
C SER A 278 -3.37 -23.16 4.58
N LYS A 279 -2.07 -22.84 4.54
CA LYS A 279 -1.58 -21.57 3.98
C LYS A 279 -1.92 -21.44 2.49
N ARG A 280 -1.67 -22.50 1.71
CA ARG A 280 -2.03 -22.55 0.29
C ARG A 280 -3.55 -22.42 0.10
N GLY A 281 -4.34 -23.11 0.91
CA GLY A 281 -5.80 -23.03 0.87
C GLY A 281 -6.33 -21.59 1.02
N ARG A 282 -5.79 -20.81 1.96
CA ARG A 282 -6.22 -19.41 2.15
C ARG A 282 -5.97 -18.54 0.93
N ILE A 283 -4.77 -18.60 0.35
CA ILE A 283 -4.45 -17.83 -0.87
C ILE A 283 -5.29 -18.28 -2.05
N SER A 284 -5.50 -19.59 -2.22
CA SER A 284 -6.39 -20.11 -3.28
C SER A 284 -7.81 -19.54 -3.16
N VAL A 285 -8.36 -19.44 -1.95
CA VAL A 285 -9.68 -18.85 -1.74
C VAL A 285 -9.68 -17.35 -2.05
N LEU A 286 -8.65 -16.60 -1.65
CA LEU A 286 -8.56 -15.17 -1.99
C LEU A 286 -8.44 -14.94 -3.50
N ILE A 287 -7.68 -15.78 -4.20
CA ILE A 287 -7.57 -15.76 -5.67
C ILE A 287 -8.94 -16.05 -6.29
N PHE A 288 -9.67 -17.06 -5.79
CA PHE A 288 -11.01 -17.37 -6.27
C PHE A 288 -11.98 -16.19 -6.09
N ILE A 289 -11.97 -15.55 -4.92
CA ILE A 289 -12.78 -14.35 -4.67
C ILE A 289 -12.39 -13.23 -5.64
N GLN A 290 -11.09 -12.98 -5.83
CA GLN A 290 -10.60 -11.97 -6.76
C GLN A 290 -11.06 -12.24 -8.20
N ILE A 291 -11.01 -13.49 -8.66
CA ILE A 291 -11.47 -13.89 -10.00
C ILE A 291 -12.98 -13.70 -10.10
N ALA A 292 -13.76 -14.16 -9.11
CA ALA A 292 -15.21 -13.98 -9.09
C ALA A 292 -15.60 -12.49 -9.15
N CYS A 293 -14.90 -11.63 -8.40
CA CYS A 293 -15.10 -10.19 -8.47
C CYS A 293 -14.81 -9.63 -9.87
N GLN A 294 -13.73 -10.07 -10.52
CA GLN A 294 -13.39 -9.61 -11.86
C GLN A 294 -14.38 -10.11 -12.92
N VAL A 295 -14.84 -11.37 -12.84
CA VAL A 295 -15.89 -11.92 -13.71
C VAL A 295 -17.18 -11.10 -13.56
N TRP A 296 -17.54 -10.77 -12.32
CA TRP A 296 -18.70 -9.93 -12.05
C TRP A 296 -18.55 -8.52 -12.63
N ILE A 297 -17.37 -7.90 -12.49
CA ILE A 297 -17.08 -6.61 -13.12
C ILE A 297 -17.18 -6.72 -14.65
N THR A 298 -16.62 -7.75 -15.28
CA THR A 298 -16.72 -7.90 -16.74
C THR A 298 -18.16 -8.11 -17.22
N PHE A 299 -18.96 -8.86 -16.46
CA PHE A 299 -20.39 -9.03 -16.73
C PHE A 299 -21.14 -7.69 -16.62
N LEU A 300 -20.90 -6.93 -15.54
CA LEU A 300 -21.50 -5.61 -15.30
C LEU A 300 -21.28 -4.63 -16.46
N PHE A 301 -20.13 -4.73 -17.14
CA PHE A 301 -19.77 -3.86 -18.26
C PHE A 301 -20.05 -4.47 -19.64
N GLY A 302 -20.74 -5.61 -19.73
CA GLY A 302 -21.07 -6.27 -21.00
C GLY A 302 -19.83 -6.73 -21.78
N LEU A 303 -18.76 -7.10 -21.08
CA LEU A 303 -17.50 -7.57 -21.67
C LEU A 303 -17.43 -9.10 -21.84
N LEU A 304 -18.42 -9.81 -21.30
CA LEU A 304 -18.57 -11.28 -21.37
C LEU A 304 -19.73 -11.67 -22.28
#